data_AF-A0A165X4K9-F1
#
_entry.id   AF-A0A165X4K9-F1
#
_cell.length_a   1.000
_cell.length_b   1.000
_cell.length_c   1.000
_cell.angle_alpha   90.00
_cell.angle_beta   90.00
_cell.angle_gamma   90.00
#
_symmetry.space_group_name_H-M   'P 1'
#
loop_
_entity.id
_entity.type
_entity.pdbx_description
1 polymer ?
#
loop_
_entity_poly.entity_id
_entity_poly.type
_entity_poly.pdbx_seq_one_letter_code
_entity_poly.pdbx_strand_id
1 'polypeptide(L)'
;MIASLALLFARKGEQISEWRTIPWYMLASGVFGLILYLTITQTLPKLGATSAVLLIIVGQLMAGMVIDHFGLFNLPIRSIDLSRALAAMLLISGAYLMVR
;
A
#
# COMPACT_ATOMS: atom_id res chain seq x y z
N MET A 1 2.73 -16.17 -11.26
CA MET A 1 1.90 -17.25 -10.68
C MET A 1 2.52 -18.64 -10.88
N ILE A 2 2.80 -19.09 -12.11
CA ILE A 2 3.36 -20.45 -12.32
C ILE A 2 4.78 -20.59 -11.74
N ALA A 3 5.66 -19.61 -12.01
CA ALA A 3 7.02 -19.61 -11.45
C ALA A 3 7.04 -19.49 -9.91
N SER A 4 6.13 -18.69 -9.33
CA SER A 4 5.98 -18.53 -7.89
C SER A 4 5.41 -19.79 -7.21
N LEU A 5 4.50 -20.52 -7.87
CA LEU A 5 4.03 -21.83 -7.39
C LEU A 5 5.16 -22.87 -7.45
N ALA A 6 5.90 -22.92 -8.56
CA ALA A 6 7.02 -23.85 -8.73
C ALA A 6 8.11 -23.64 -7.68
N LEU A 7 8.42 -22.39 -7.34
CA LEU A 7 9.37 -22.04 -6.26
C LEU A 7 8.88 -22.46 -4.87
N LEU A 8 7.59 -22.34 -4.56
CA LEU A 8 7.02 -22.76 -3.27
C LEU A 8 7.09 -24.28 -3.08
N PHE A 9 6.80 -25.05 -4.13
CA PHE A 9 6.94 -26.50 -4.12
C PHE A 9 8.41 -26.94 -4.07
N ALA A 10 9.30 -26.25 -4.80
CA ALA A 10 10.75 -26.54 -4.80
C ALA A 10 11.44 -26.19 -3.47
N ARG A 11 11.01 -25.12 -2.78
CA ARG A 11 11.51 -24.74 -1.45
C ARG A 11 10.87 -25.51 -0.29
N LYS A 12 10.02 -26.49 -0.58
CA LYS A 12 9.39 -27.38 0.42
C LYS A 12 8.68 -26.59 1.52
N GLY A 13 7.97 -25.51 1.16
CA GLY A 13 7.30 -24.59 2.08
C GLY A 13 8.28 -23.99 3.08
N GLU A 14 8.62 -22.70 2.96
CA GLU A 14 9.44 -22.02 3.97
C GLU A 14 8.96 -22.45 5.35
N GLN A 15 9.87 -23.09 6.08
CA GLN A 15 9.58 -23.82 7.31
C GLN A 15 8.85 -22.83 8.22
N ILE A 16 7.51 -22.92 8.24
CA ILE A 16 6.59 -22.12 9.05
C ILE A 16 6.75 -22.53 10.52
N SER A 17 7.97 -22.77 10.97
CA SER A 17 8.38 -22.90 12.36
C SER A 17 8.97 -21.59 12.88
N GLU A 18 9.26 -20.63 11.99
CA GLU A 18 9.92 -19.34 12.29
C GLU A 18 8.98 -18.13 12.25
N TRP A 19 7.68 -18.32 12.44
CA TRP A 19 6.69 -17.23 12.53
C TRP A 19 6.98 -16.27 13.70
N ARG A 20 7.76 -16.71 14.67
CA ARG A 20 8.27 -15.89 15.79
C ARG A 20 9.43 -14.96 15.41
N THR A 21 10.17 -15.22 14.33
CA THR A 21 11.24 -14.33 13.84
C THR A 21 10.72 -13.31 12.81
N ILE A 22 9.48 -13.49 12.34
CA ILE A 22 8.84 -12.57 11.41
C ILE A 22 8.53 -11.25 12.12
N PRO A 23 8.98 -10.10 11.58
CA PRO A 23 8.65 -8.80 12.14
C PRO A 23 7.14 -8.56 12.19
N TRP A 24 6.64 -8.06 13.32
CA TRP A 24 5.20 -7.85 13.58
C TRP A 24 4.49 -7.04 12.49
N TYR A 25 5.20 -6.12 11.83
CA TYR A 25 4.64 -5.29 10.77
C TYR A 25 4.34 -6.07 9.47
N MET A 26 5.03 -7.19 9.21
CA MET A 26 4.69 -8.10 8.10
C MET A 26 3.40 -8.87 8.38
N LEU A 27 3.08 -9.12 9.66
CA LEU A 27 1.78 -9.69 10.04
C LEU A 27 0.68 -8.61 9.93
N ALA A 28 1.00 -7.36 10.25
CA ALA A 28 0.07 -6.24 10.15
C ALA A 28 -0.40 -5.97 8.70
N SER A 29 0.42 -6.27 7.68
CA SER A 29 0.03 -6.07 6.28
C SER A 29 -1.20 -6.87 5.86
N GLY A 30 -1.46 -8.02 6.50
CA GLY A 30 -2.69 -8.79 6.28
C GLY A 30 -3.95 -8.04 6.71
N VAL A 31 -3.89 -7.34 7.86
CA VAL A 31 -4.99 -6.50 8.36
C VAL A 31 -5.19 -5.29 7.45
N PHE A 32 -4.09 -4.63 7.03
CA PHE A 32 -4.17 -3.52 6.06
C PHE A 32 -4.78 -3.96 4.73
N GLY A 33 -4.45 -5.15 4.23
CA GLY A 33 -5.05 -5.73 3.03
C GLY A 33 -6.56 -5.92 3.16
N LEU A 34 -7.02 -6.43 4.31
CA LEU A 34 -8.45 -6.58 4.59
C LEU A 34 -9.17 -5.23 4.62
N ILE A 35 -8.61 -4.22 5.28
CA ILE A 35 -9.17 -2.86 5.33
C ILE A 35 -9.28 -2.27 3.92
N LEU A 36 -8.23 -2.41 3.11
CA LEU A 36 -8.24 -1.95 1.72
C LEU A 36 -9.31 -2.67 0.90
N TYR A 37 -9.40 -4.00 1.01
CA TYR A 37 -10.41 -4.78 0.30
C TYR A 37 -11.85 -4.37 0.65
N LEU A 38 -12.15 -4.20 1.94
CA LEU A 38 -13.46 -3.74 2.41
C LEU A 38 -13.76 -2.34 1.88
N THR A 39 -12.78 -1.43 1.93
CA THR A 39 -12.91 -0.07 1.41
C THR A 39 -13.22 -0.09 -0.09
N ILE A 40 -12.46 -0.85 -0.87
CA ILE A 40 -12.66 -0.96 -2.33
C ILE A 40 -14.05 -1.50 -2.64
N THR A 41 -14.47 -2.56 -1.95
CA THR A 41 -15.77 -3.20 -2.16
C THR A 41 -16.93 -2.22 -1.94
N GLN A 42 -16.81 -1.29 -1.00
CA GLN A 42 -17.83 -0.26 -0.76
C GLN A 42 -17.72 0.95 -1.70
N THR A 43 -16.51 1.33 -2.08
CA THR A 43 -16.22 2.53 -2.87
C THR A 43 -16.44 2.31 -4.36
N LEU A 44 -16.10 1.13 -4.88
CA LEU A 44 -16.20 0.76 -6.29
C LEU A 44 -17.61 0.95 -6.89
N PRO A 45 -18.71 0.46 -6.27
CA PRO A 45 -20.05 0.65 -6.82
C PRO A 45 -20.57 2.08 -6.72
N LYS A 46 -20.00 2.93 -5.84
CA LYS A 46 -20.47 4.31 -5.61
C LYS A 46 -19.81 5.32 -6.53
N LEU A 47 -18.52 5.15 -6.81
CA LEU A 47 -17.68 6.13 -7.51
C LEU A 47 -17.27 5.68 -8.93
N GLY A 48 -17.58 4.43 -9.30
CA GLY A 48 -17.08 3.83 -10.52
C GLY A 48 -15.63 3.33 -10.39
N ALA A 49 -15.24 2.44 -11.30
CA ALA A 49 -13.94 1.76 -11.23
C ALA A 49 -12.76 2.73 -11.32
N THR A 50 -12.84 3.74 -12.20
CA THR A 50 -11.72 4.66 -12.45
C THR A 50 -11.42 5.54 -11.25
N SER A 51 -12.43 6.17 -10.64
CA SER A 51 -12.25 7.05 -9.47
C SER A 51 -11.83 6.26 -8.23
N ALA A 52 -12.31 5.02 -8.06
CA ALA A 52 -11.86 4.14 -7.00
C ALA A 52 -10.37 3.78 -7.13
N VAL A 53 -9.91 3.37 -8.33
CA VAL A 53 -8.50 3.06 -8.56
C VAL A 53 -7.62 4.28 -8.32
N LEU A 54 -8.04 5.47 -8.79
CA LEU A 54 -7.31 6.69 -8.56
C LEU A 54 -7.16 7.01 -7.06
N LEU A 55 -8.25 6.91 -6.29
CA LEU A 55 -8.22 7.13 -4.83
C LEU A 55 -7.28 6.15 -4.13
N ILE A 56 -7.23 4.89 -4.55
CA ILE A 56 -6.30 3.89 -4.01
C ILE A 56 -4.85 4.31 -4.27
N ILE A 57 -4.52 4.67 -5.52
CA ILE A 57 -3.17 5.09 -5.90
C ILE A 57 -2.75 6.33 -5.09
N VAL A 58 -3.63 7.32 -4.98
CA VAL A 58 -3.36 8.53 -4.20
C VAL A 58 -3.12 8.18 -2.73
N GLY A 59 -3.96 7.34 -2.13
CA GLY A 59 -3.78 6.87 -0.76
C GLY A 59 -2.46 6.13 -0.55
N GLN A 60 -2.07 5.27 -1.50
CA GLN A 60 -0.79 4.54 -1.47
C GLN A 60 0.41 5.48 -1.56
N LEU A 61 0.36 6.49 -2.42
CA LEU A 61 1.43 7.49 -2.56
C LEU A 61 1.56 8.35 -1.30
N MET A 62 0.43 8.76 -0.71
CA MET A 62 0.41 9.51 0.56
C MET A 62 0.99 8.68 1.70
N ALA A 63 0.55 7.41 1.84
CA ALA A 63 1.09 6.50 2.84
C ALA A 63 2.60 6.26 2.65
N GLY A 64 3.05 6.09 1.40
CA GLY A 64 4.47 5.97 1.05
C GLY A 64 5.28 7.20 1.44
N MET A 65 4.76 8.41 1.21
CA MET A 65 5.43 9.64 1.63
C MET A 65 5.55 9.75 3.15
N VAL A 66 4.53 9.33 3.89
CA VAL A 66 4.58 9.28 5.36
C VAL A 66 5.62 8.26 5.83
N ILE A 67 5.63 7.05 5.23
CA ILE A 67 6.60 5.99 5.53
C ILE A 67 8.04 6.46 5.27
N ASP A 68 8.28 7.07 4.11
CA ASP A 68 9.58 7.65 3.71
C ASP A 68 10.03 8.75 4.68
N HIS A 69 9.09 9.59 5.14
CA HIS A 69 9.38 10.71 6.02
C HIS A 69 9.80 10.26 7.42
N PHE A 70 9.12 9.26 7.96
CA PHE A 70 9.45 8.70 9.27
C PHE A 70 10.59 7.67 9.23
N GLY A 71 11.12 7.32 8.05
CA GLY A 71 12.14 6.28 7.89
C GLY A 71 11.69 4.92 8.40
N LEU A 72 10.37 4.66 8.35
CA LEU A 72 9.80 3.40 8.82
C LEU A 72 10.42 2.24 8.03
N PHE A 73 10.57 1.07 8.66
CA PHE A 73 11.17 -0.13 8.06
C PHE A 73 12.68 -0.02 7.76
N ASN A 74 13.40 0.79 8.53
CA ASN A 74 14.85 0.96 8.38
C ASN A 74 15.24 1.54 7.00
N LEU A 75 14.30 2.28 6.41
CA LEU A 75 14.49 3.01 5.16
C LEU A 75 15.28 4.30 5.41
N PRO A 76 16.08 4.76 4.44
CA PRO A 76 16.75 6.04 4.54
C PRO A 76 15.71 7.15 4.67
N ILE A 77 15.78 7.91 5.77
CA ILE A 77 14.87 9.03 6.06
C ILE A 77 14.98 10.04 4.91
N ARG A 78 13.88 10.21 4.16
CA ARG A 78 13.77 11.26 3.14
C ARG A 78 12.99 12.42 3.73
N SER A 79 13.65 13.56 3.89
CA SER A 79 12.97 14.81 4.20
C SER A 79 11.88 15.09 3.16
N ILE A 80 10.73 15.57 3.62
CA ILE A 80 9.70 16.05 2.72
C ILE A 80 10.20 17.37 2.15
N ASP A 81 10.71 17.33 0.92
CA ASP A 81 11.04 18.53 0.17
C ASP A 81 9.75 19.23 -0.31
N LEU A 82 9.85 20.54 -0.56
CA LEU A 82 8.73 21.36 -1.02
C LEU A 82 8.07 20.79 -2.29
N SER A 83 8.84 20.11 -3.14
CA SER A 83 8.36 19.40 -4.32
C SER A 83 7.41 18.23 -3.99
N ARG A 84 7.71 17.44 -2.95
CA ARG A 84 6.84 16.35 -2.49
C ARG A 84 5.54 16.87 -1.87
N ALA A 85 5.63 17.98 -1.12
CA ALA A 85 4.45 18.65 -0.59
C ALA A 85 3.52 19.17 -1.70
N LEU A 86 4.09 19.81 -2.74
CA LEU A 86 3.33 20.24 -3.91
C LEU A 86 2.72 19.05 -4.66
N ALA A 87 3.49 17.97 -4.86
CA ALA A 87 2.98 16.76 -5.49
C ALA A 87 1.80 16.16 -4.72
N ALA A 88 1.87 16.11 -3.39
CA ALA A 88 0.77 15.67 -2.54
C ALA A 88 -0.50 16.53 -2.73
N MET A 89 -0.36 17.86 -2.75
CA MET A 89 -1.48 18.77 -2.99
C MET A 89 -2.12 18.57 -4.37
N LEU A 90 -1.30 18.40 -5.41
CA LEU A 90 -1.74 18.13 -6.79
C LEU A 90 -2.48 16.80 -6.90
N LEU A 91 -2.00 15.75 -6.23
CA LEU A 91 -2.66 14.44 -6.20
C LEU A 91 -4.03 14.51 -5.51
N ILE A 92 -4.11 15.18 -4.36
CA ILE A 92 -5.37 15.32 -3.61
C ILE A 92 -6.39 16.13 -4.42
N SER A 93 -5.96 17.24 -5.01
CA SER A 93 -6.85 18.09 -5.82
C SER A 93 -7.31 17.38 -7.10
N GLY A 94 -6.42 16.65 -7.78
CA GLY A 94 -6.79 15.81 -8.92
C GLY A 94 -7.78 14.72 -8.56
N ALA A 95 -7.60 14.06 -7.40
CA ALA A 95 -8.54 13.06 -6.91
C ALA A 95 -9.90 13.65 -6.58
N TYR A 96 -9.92 14.80 -5.92
CA TYR A 96 -11.15 15.50 -5.60
C TYR A 96 -11.94 15.87 -6.86
N LEU A 97 -11.25 16.40 -7.88
CA LEU A 97 -11.90 16.80 -9.14
C LEU A 97 -12.50 15.61 -9.89
N MET A 98 -11.88 14.43 -9.82
CA MET A 98 -12.34 13.22 -10.49
C MET A 98 -13.50 12.52 -9.76
N VAL A 99 -13.59 12.72 -8.44
CA VAL A 99 -14.64 12.14 -7.58
C VAL A 99 -15.91 12.99 -7.57
N ARG A 100 -15.79 14.28 -7.93
CA ARG A 100 -16.90 15.23 -8.03
C ARG A 100 -17.64 15.10 -9.35
#